data_AF-F6CVH7-F1
#
_entry.id   AF-F6CVH7-F1
#
_cell.length_a   1.000
_cell.length_b   1.000
_cell.length_c   1.000
_cell.angle_alpha   90.00
_cell.angle_beta   90.00
_cell.angle_gamma   90.00
#
_symmetry.space_group_name_H-M   'P 1'
#
loop_
_entity.id
_entity.type
_entity.pdbx_description
1 polymer ?
#
loop_
_entity_poly.entity_id
_entity_poly.type
_entity_poly.pdbx_seq_one_letter_code
_entity_poly.pdbx_strand_id
1 'polypeptide(L)'
;MSIFRSGLLLVTLFLSACSMPMLSPQPDTTDQAENTTADLITPNQRGVVIEEPAKATGYVEATGYAEDLADLNKYQLSAKKHYQALNDRLGSATKPPRIIEANLLSREALQASIQQLRTYTSQTNTELAALDARIRERQKMPINGDLVRLFLSETTVNEAVASFKAQPLIGQWVRGESRVIRLKDNFLFESPNSEDVTITFSERYQVLINGQVVMTVSPQRAKNTAKFQVPTQDQTGSLIGKLDYRLVNH
;
A
#
# COMPACT_ATOMS: atom_id res chain seq x y z
N MET A 1 30.23 14.16 57.88
CA MET A 1 30.10 12.72 57.57
C MET A 1 29.22 12.63 56.32
N SER A 2 29.78 12.47 55.12
CA SER A 2 30.02 11.17 54.42
C SER A 2 28.75 10.29 54.42
N ILE A 3 28.20 9.74 53.32
CA ILE A 3 28.80 9.18 52.10
C ILE A 3 27.73 9.11 50.99
N PHE A 4 28.16 9.21 49.73
CA PHE A 4 27.41 8.92 48.50
C PHE A 4 26.77 7.52 48.49
N ARG A 5 25.57 7.40 47.87
CA ARG A 5 25.10 6.14 47.28
C ARG A 5 24.61 6.39 45.85
N SER A 6 25.54 6.17 44.93
CA SER A 6 25.30 5.97 43.50
C SER A 6 24.61 4.62 43.30
N GLY A 7 23.44 4.62 42.67
CA GLY A 7 22.75 3.42 42.20
C GLY A 7 22.62 3.44 40.69
N LEU A 8 23.72 3.12 40.00
CA LEU A 8 23.76 2.91 38.55
C LEU A 8 23.37 1.45 38.30
N LEU A 9 22.24 1.19 37.63
CA LEU A 9 21.93 -0.11 37.05
C LEU A 9 21.77 0.05 35.54
N LEU A 10 22.86 -0.27 34.85
CA LEU A 10 22.99 -0.29 33.40
C LEU A 10 23.05 -1.77 33.03
N VAL A 11 21.97 -2.32 32.48
CA VAL A 11 21.97 -3.65 31.85
C VAL A 11 21.36 -3.52 30.46
N THR A 12 22.24 -3.30 29.50
CA THR A 12 22.01 -3.49 28.08
C THR A 12 21.99 -4.99 27.79
N LEU A 13 20.85 -5.54 27.38
CA LEU A 13 20.77 -6.84 26.73
C LEU A 13 20.42 -6.62 25.26
N PHE A 14 21.45 -6.57 24.42
CA PHE A 14 21.33 -6.74 22.98
C PHE A 14 21.10 -8.22 22.68
N LEU A 15 19.89 -8.57 22.24
CA LEU A 15 19.64 -9.83 21.55
C LEU A 15 19.28 -9.49 20.10
N SER A 16 20.33 -9.36 19.28
CA SER A 16 20.22 -9.45 17.83
C SER A 16 20.29 -10.93 17.47
N ALA A 17 19.17 -11.52 17.07
CA ALA A 17 19.16 -12.82 16.41
C ALA A 17 18.30 -12.67 15.15
N CYS A 18 18.99 -12.50 14.03
CA CYS A 18 18.46 -12.73 12.70
C CYS A 18 18.31 -14.24 12.52
N SER A 19 17.08 -14.74 12.34
CA SER A 19 16.84 -16.12 11.91
C SER A 19 16.10 -16.12 10.58
N MET A 20 16.85 -16.34 9.49
CA MET A 20 16.31 -16.90 8.26
C MET A 20 16.32 -18.43 8.39
N PRO A 21 15.26 -19.16 7.99
CA PRO A 21 15.38 -20.56 7.66
C PRO A 21 15.76 -20.75 6.19
N MET A 22 16.76 -21.60 5.99
CA MET A 22 17.32 -22.08 4.72
C MET A 22 16.31 -22.83 3.85
N LEU A 23 16.43 -22.66 2.52
CA LEU A 23 16.08 -23.71 1.56
C LEU A 23 17.13 -24.83 1.62
N SER A 24 16.66 -26.08 1.62
CA SER A 24 17.48 -27.27 1.30
C SER A 24 17.00 -27.89 -0.04
N PRO A 25 17.92 -28.35 -0.91
CA PRO A 25 17.62 -28.89 -2.24
C PRO A 25 17.63 -30.44 -2.35
N GLN A 26 16.89 -30.94 -3.36
CA GLN A 26 17.08 -32.17 -4.19
C GLN A 26 16.85 -33.57 -3.52
N PRO A 27 16.62 -34.71 -4.26
CA PRO A 27 16.82 -34.94 -5.71
C PRO A 27 15.79 -35.75 -6.53
N ASP A 28 16.05 -35.73 -7.84
CA ASP A 28 15.47 -36.50 -8.95
C ASP A 28 15.54 -38.02 -8.77
N THR A 29 14.56 -38.72 -9.35
CA THR A 29 14.81 -39.98 -10.05
C THR A 29 13.95 -40.10 -11.31
N THR A 30 14.68 -40.22 -12.41
CA THR A 30 14.40 -40.71 -13.75
C THR A 30 13.51 -41.96 -13.78
N ASP A 31 12.68 -42.12 -14.82
CA ASP A 31 12.88 -43.19 -15.80
C ASP A 31 12.03 -43.01 -17.08
N GLN A 32 12.69 -43.39 -18.17
CA GLN A 32 12.31 -43.31 -19.58
C GLN A 32 11.48 -44.52 -20.07
N ALA A 33 11.08 -44.41 -21.34
CA ALA A 33 10.72 -45.46 -22.31
C ALA A 33 9.22 -45.82 -22.35
N GLU A 34 8.56 -45.99 -23.51
CA GLU A 34 9.07 -46.57 -24.75
C GLU A 34 8.10 -46.26 -25.91
N ASN A 35 8.66 -45.92 -27.08
CA ASN A 35 7.97 -45.89 -28.38
C ASN A 35 7.76 -47.32 -28.88
N THR A 36 6.65 -47.64 -29.56
CA THR A 36 6.67 -48.55 -30.72
C THR A 36 5.51 -48.30 -31.70
N THR A 37 5.93 -47.94 -32.92
CA THR A 37 5.39 -48.00 -34.28
C THR A 37 4.33 -49.06 -34.66
N ALA A 38 3.43 -48.71 -35.59
CA ALA A 38 3.25 -49.33 -36.93
C ALA A 38 2.03 -48.68 -37.65
N ASP A 39 2.12 -47.89 -38.72
CA ASP A 39 2.54 -48.14 -40.12
C ASP A 39 1.35 -48.48 -41.08
N LEU A 40 1.45 -47.93 -42.30
CA LEU A 40 0.89 -48.41 -43.59
C LEU A 40 -0.39 -47.80 -44.25
N ILE A 41 -0.09 -47.02 -45.32
CA ILE A 41 -0.61 -47.09 -46.72
C ILE A 41 -1.75 -46.15 -47.18
N THR A 42 -1.41 -45.29 -48.14
CA THR A 42 -2.26 -44.60 -49.15
C THR A 42 -2.33 -45.45 -50.44
N PRO A 43 -3.37 -45.40 -51.30
CA PRO A 43 -3.39 -44.40 -52.39
C PRO A 43 -4.79 -43.94 -52.92
N ASN A 44 -4.92 -42.62 -53.09
CA ASN A 44 -5.38 -41.87 -54.28
C ASN A 44 -6.73 -42.20 -54.99
N GLN A 45 -7.67 -41.24 -55.02
CA GLN A 45 -8.43 -40.83 -56.23
C GLN A 45 -9.29 -39.55 -56.06
N ARG A 46 -8.97 -38.53 -56.88
CA ARG A 46 -9.81 -37.52 -57.57
C ARG A 46 -10.93 -36.76 -56.82
N GLY A 47 -10.66 -35.47 -56.61
CA GLY A 47 -11.47 -34.34 -57.13
C GLY A 47 -12.73 -33.94 -56.37
N VAL A 48 -12.71 -32.77 -55.74
CA VAL A 48 -13.61 -31.61 -55.98
C VAL A 48 -13.09 -30.44 -55.13
N VAL A 49 -12.84 -29.30 -55.78
CA VAL A 49 -12.58 -28.00 -55.15
C VAL A 49 -13.91 -27.45 -54.63
N ILE A 50 -14.02 -27.21 -53.33
CA ILE A 50 -14.98 -26.27 -52.74
C ILE A 50 -14.19 -25.38 -51.78
N GLU A 51 -14.20 -24.08 -52.05
CA GLU A 51 -13.57 -23.03 -51.24
C GLU A 51 -14.33 -22.79 -49.93
N GLU A 52 -13.54 -22.53 -48.87
CA GLU A 52 -13.85 -21.84 -47.60
C GLU A 52 -14.73 -22.60 -46.55
N PRO A 53 -14.42 -22.57 -45.22
CA PRO A 53 -13.59 -21.60 -44.48
C PRO A 53 -12.36 -22.17 -43.77
N ALA A 54 -11.28 -21.40 -43.82
CA ALA A 54 -10.15 -21.53 -42.91
C ALA A 54 -10.65 -21.27 -41.48
N LYS A 55 -10.97 -22.35 -40.77
CA LYS A 55 -11.02 -22.33 -39.30
C LYS A 55 -9.64 -21.91 -38.81
N ALA A 56 -9.54 -20.68 -38.33
CA ALA A 56 -8.47 -20.26 -37.44
C ALA A 56 -8.59 -21.07 -36.14
N THR A 57 -8.07 -22.31 -36.15
CA THR A 57 -7.71 -23.03 -34.95
C THR A 57 -6.45 -22.38 -34.38
N GLY A 58 -6.66 -21.26 -33.70
CA GLY A 58 -5.71 -20.64 -32.80
C GLY A 58 -6.34 -20.57 -31.43
N TYR A 59 -6.68 -21.71 -30.84
CA TYR A 59 -6.83 -21.78 -29.39
C TYR A 59 -5.44 -21.58 -28.81
N VAL A 60 -5.10 -20.32 -28.51
CA VAL A 60 -3.94 -19.97 -27.71
C VAL A 60 -4.11 -20.69 -26.38
N GLU A 61 -3.22 -21.63 -26.10
CA GLU A 61 -3.12 -22.31 -24.81
C GLU A 61 -3.15 -21.28 -23.68
N ALA A 62 -4.28 -21.23 -22.97
CA ALA A 62 -4.52 -20.36 -21.82
C ALA A 62 -3.74 -20.80 -20.56
N THR A 63 -2.78 -21.69 -20.70
CA THR A 63 -2.10 -22.38 -19.58
C THR A 63 -0.64 -21.95 -19.38
N GLY A 64 -0.03 -21.20 -20.32
CA GLY A 64 1.40 -20.85 -20.26
C GLY A 64 1.78 -19.54 -19.54
N TYR A 65 0.82 -18.65 -19.25
CA TYR A 65 1.10 -17.28 -18.79
C TYR A 65 0.40 -16.89 -17.48
N ALA A 66 -0.13 -17.87 -16.75
CA ALA A 66 -0.85 -17.62 -15.49
C ALA A 66 0.03 -16.92 -14.44
N GLU A 67 1.31 -17.27 -14.38
CA GLU A 67 2.29 -16.65 -13.48
C GLU A 67 2.55 -15.19 -13.85
N ASP A 68 2.83 -14.90 -15.13
CA ASP A 68 3.07 -13.53 -15.62
C ASP A 68 1.82 -12.64 -15.37
N LEU A 69 0.60 -13.17 -15.52
CA LEU A 69 -0.64 -12.46 -15.20
C LEU A 69 -0.82 -12.19 -13.70
N ALA A 70 -0.46 -13.16 -12.84
CA ALA A 70 -0.47 -12.98 -11.39
C ALA A 70 0.54 -11.90 -10.96
N ASP A 71 1.73 -11.92 -11.54
CA ASP A 71 2.76 -10.92 -11.32
C ASP A 71 2.30 -9.53 -11.77
N LEU A 72 1.68 -9.42 -12.95
CA LEU A 72 1.10 -8.16 -13.41
C LEU A 72 0.12 -7.57 -12.38
N ASN A 73 -0.84 -8.38 -11.92
CA ASN A 73 -1.83 -7.94 -10.93
C ASN A 73 -1.18 -7.49 -9.62
N LYS A 74 -0.18 -8.24 -9.14
CA LYS A 74 0.61 -7.88 -7.96
C LYS A 74 1.31 -6.54 -8.13
N TYR A 75 1.96 -6.30 -9.27
CA TYR A 75 2.66 -5.03 -9.53
C TYR A 75 1.71 -3.87 -9.80
N GLN A 76 0.53 -4.10 -10.38
CA GLN A 76 -0.52 -3.09 -10.50
C GLN A 76 -1.03 -2.66 -9.12
N LEU A 77 -1.31 -3.61 -8.24
CA LEU A 77 -1.73 -3.32 -6.86
C LEU A 77 -0.64 -2.58 -6.09
N SER A 78 0.61 -3.01 -6.23
CA SER A 78 1.77 -2.32 -5.63
C SER A 78 1.90 -0.89 -6.14
N ALA A 79 1.87 -0.67 -7.45
CA ALA A 79 1.96 0.66 -8.05
C ALA A 79 0.82 1.58 -7.59
N LYS A 80 -0.41 1.05 -7.48
CA LYS A 80 -1.57 1.79 -6.95
C LYS A 80 -1.35 2.23 -5.50
N LYS A 81 -0.85 1.34 -4.63
CA LYS A 81 -0.57 1.65 -3.22
C LYS A 81 0.51 2.73 -3.08
N HIS A 82 1.60 2.60 -3.84
CA HIS A 82 2.70 3.58 -3.81
C HIS A 82 2.26 4.94 -4.36
N TYR A 83 1.50 4.94 -5.46
CA TYR A 83 0.88 6.14 -6.00
C TYR A 83 0.00 6.84 -4.95
N GLN A 84 -0.91 6.11 -4.29
CA GLN A 84 -1.81 6.68 -3.28
C GLN A 84 -1.02 7.27 -2.12
N ALA A 85 -0.05 6.53 -1.57
CA ALA A 85 0.79 7.01 -0.47
C ALA A 85 1.55 8.29 -0.84
N LEU A 86 2.17 8.34 -2.03
CA LEU A 86 2.89 9.52 -2.49
C LEU A 86 1.95 10.69 -2.78
N ASN A 87 0.82 10.43 -3.45
CA ASN A 87 -0.17 11.43 -3.81
C ASN A 87 -0.80 12.06 -2.57
N ASP A 88 -1.16 11.28 -1.55
CA ASP A 88 -1.75 11.82 -0.32
C ASP A 88 -0.76 12.72 0.43
N ARG A 89 0.52 12.37 0.39
CA ARG A 89 1.58 13.11 1.09
C ARG A 89 2.05 14.35 0.33
N LEU A 90 2.14 14.31 -1.01
CA LEU A 90 2.54 15.45 -1.85
C LEU A 90 1.36 16.29 -2.34
N GLY A 91 0.16 15.74 -2.33
CA GLY A 91 -1.06 16.28 -2.94
C GLY A 91 -1.13 16.15 -4.46
N SER A 92 -0.06 15.67 -5.11
CA SER A 92 -0.03 15.32 -6.53
C SER A 92 1.17 14.40 -6.79
N ALA A 93 0.94 13.27 -7.46
CA ALA A 93 1.98 12.36 -7.90
C ALA A 93 1.76 11.93 -9.36
N THR A 94 2.82 11.51 -10.04
CA THR A 94 2.73 10.93 -11.38
C THR A 94 1.90 9.66 -11.32
N LYS A 95 0.88 9.54 -12.16
CA LYS A 95 -0.01 8.36 -12.20
C LYS A 95 0.75 7.11 -12.65
N PRO A 96 0.37 5.91 -12.17
CA PRO A 96 0.97 4.67 -12.62
C PRO A 96 0.74 4.46 -14.13
N PRO A 97 1.64 3.75 -14.83
CA PRO A 97 1.47 3.43 -16.25
C PRO A 97 0.18 2.62 -16.46
N ARG A 98 -0.58 2.98 -17.49
CA ARG A 98 -1.84 2.31 -17.84
C ARG A 98 -1.54 1.07 -18.69
N ILE A 99 -2.10 -0.07 -18.30
CA ILE A 99 -1.99 -1.33 -19.03
C ILE A 99 -3.38 -1.68 -19.55
N ILE A 100 -3.52 -1.82 -20.86
CA ILE A 100 -4.79 -2.14 -21.51
C ILE A 100 -4.85 -3.66 -21.70
N GLU A 101 -5.97 -4.26 -21.27
CA GLU A 101 -6.39 -5.63 -21.58
C GLU A 101 -5.26 -6.66 -21.52
N ALA A 102 -4.79 -6.93 -20.29
CA ALA A 102 -3.65 -7.81 -20.00
C ALA A 102 -3.74 -9.21 -20.62
N ASN A 103 -4.97 -9.70 -20.77
CA ASN A 103 -5.33 -10.98 -21.39
C ASN A 103 -5.20 -11.00 -22.92
N LEU A 104 -4.99 -9.84 -23.56
CA LEU A 104 -4.74 -9.71 -24.99
C LEU A 104 -3.27 -9.41 -25.33
N LEU A 105 -2.41 -9.28 -24.32
CA LEU A 105 -0.99 -9.00 -24.51
C LEU A 105 -0.23 -10.27 -24.88
N SER A 106 0.77 -10.15 -25.77
CA SER A 106 1.79 -11.19 -25.93
C SER A 106 2.57 -11.34 -24.62
N ARG A 107 3.25 -12.47 -24.43
CA ARG A 107 4.12 -12.67 -23.26
C ARG A 107 5.17 -11.57 -23.14
N GLU A 108 5.82 -11.17 -24.24
CA GLU A 108 6.82 -10.10 -24.19
C GLU A 108 6.21 -8.76 -23.77
N ALA A 109 5.01 -8.43 -24.26
CA ALA A 109 4.28 -7.22 -23.88
C ALA A 109 3.84 -7.24 -22.41
N LEU A 110 3.48 -8.42 -21.89
CA LEU A 110 3.15 -8.63 -20.49
C LEU A 110 4.38 -8.40 -19.59
N GLN A 111 5.53 -8.99 -19.95
CA GLN A 111 6.80 -8.80 -19.24
C GLN A 111 7.29 -7.35 -19.29
N ALA A 112 7.15 -6.68 -20.43
CA ALA A 112 7.46 -5.26 -20.56
C ALA A 112 6.57 -4.40 -19.64
N SER A 113 5.27 -4.71 -19.56
CA SER A 113 4.33 -4.02 -18.66
C SER A 113 4.68 -4.22 -17.19
N ILE A 114 5.04 -5.45 -16.80
CA ILE A 114 5.56 -5.77 -15.46
C ILE A 114 6.80 -4.92 -15.15
N GLN A 115 7.74 -4.84 -16.09
CA GLN A 115 8.98 -4.08 -15.91
C GLN A 115 8.73 -2.57 -15.79
N GLN A 116 7.76 -2.02 -16.54
CA GLN A 116 7.33 -0.63 -16.40
C GLN A 116 6.76 -0.35 -15.00
N LEU A 117 5.89 -1.23 -14.48
CA LEU A 117 5.33 -1.09 -13.13
C LEU A 117 6.40 -1.21 -12.04
N ARG A 118 7.36 -2.13 -12.19
CA ARG A 118 8.51 -2.27 -11.28
C ARG A 118 9.34 -0.99 -11.24
N THR A 119 9.66 -0.44 -12.41
CA THR A 119 10.42 0.80 -12.55
C THR A 119 9.68 1.97 -11.91
N TYR A 120 8.39 2.13 -12.20
CA TYR A 120 7.54 3.15 -11.59
C TYR A 120 7.50 3.03 -10.06
N THR A 121 7.35 1.82 -9.53
CA THR A 121 7.34 1.55 -8.08
C THR A 121 8.68 1.92 -7.44
N SER A 122 9.79 1.59 -8.08
CA SER A 122 11.14 1.95 -7.61
C SER A 122 11.36 3.46 -7.56
N GLN A 123 10.93 4.19 -8.60
CA GLN A 123 10.99 5.66 -8.64
C GLN A 123 10.14 6.28 -7.53
N THR A 124 8.89 5.82 -7.39
CA THR A 124 7.96 6.29 -6.35
C THR A 124 8.52 6.04 -4.94
N ASN A 125 9.16 4.89 -4.71
CA ASN A 125 9.82 4.60 -3.44
C ASN A 125 11.00 5.53 -3.15
N THR A 126 11.76 5.91 -4.18
CA THR A 126 12.85 6.87 -4.03
C THR A 126 12.31 8.24 -3.60
N GLU A 127 11.19 8.68 -4.18
CA GLU A 127 10.52 9.93 -3.78
C GLU A 127 9.96 9.87 -2.35
N LEU A 128 9.35 8.74 -1.97
CA LEU A 128 8.87 8.51 -0.59
C LEU A 128 10.03 8.55 0.42
N ALA A 129 11.15 7.90 0.11
CA ALA A 129 12.34 7.91 0.97
C ALA A 129 12.94 9.32 1.12
N ALA A 130 12.97 10.11 0.04
CA ALA A 130 13.39 11.51 0.09
C ALA A 130 12.43 12.37 0.92
N LEU A 131 11.12 12.08 0.88
CA LEU A 131 10.14 12.73 1.74
C LEU A 131 10.33 12.36 3.21
N ASP A 132 10.61 11.09 3.52
CA ASP A 132 10.89 10.64 4.88
C ASP A 132 12.17 11.29 5.45
N ALA A 133 13.19 11.51 4.62
CA ALA A 133 14.38 12.26 5.01
C ALA A 133 14.02 13.71 5.41
N ARG A 134 13.23 14.42 4.60
CA ARG A 134 12.76 15.78 4.91
C ARG A 134 11.93 15.83 6.19
N ILE A 135 11.09 14.83 6.45
CA ILE A 135 10.32 14.74 7.71
C ILE A 135 11.26 14.62 8.91
N ARG A 136 12.29 13.77 8.83
CA ARG A 136 13.28 13.63 9.91
C ARG A 136 14.04 14.93 10.18
N GLU A 137 14.32 15.71 9.14
CA GLU A 137 14.94 17.04 9.30
C GLU A 137 13.99 18.02 10.00
N ARG A 138 12.73 18.11 9.54
CA ARG A 138 11.71 18.97 10.15
C ARG A 138 11.36 18.58 11.57
N GLN A 139 11.45 17.29 11.93
CA GLN A 139 11.29 16.84 13.31
C GLN A 139 12.35 17.41 14.25
N LYS A 140 13.58 17.62 13.75
CA LYS A 140 14.69 18.17 14.54
C LYS A 140 14.64 19.69 14.61
N MET A 141 14.28 20.34 13.52
CA MET A 141 14.26 21.80 13.37
C MET A 141 12.99 22.24 12.64
N PRO A 142 11.82 22.15 13.29
CA PRO A 142 10.56 22.54 12.67
C PRO A 142 10.48 24.05 12.52
N ILE A 143 10.12 24.50 11.33
CA ILE A 143 9.67 25.88 11.12
C ILE A 143 8.17 25.98 11.43
N ASN A 144 7.68 27.21 11.61
CA ASN A 144 6.28 27.44 11.91
C ASN A 144 5.37 26.81 10.83
N GLY A 145 4.40 26.00 11.26
CA GLY A 145 3.50 25.24 10.39
C GLY A 145 4.00 23.85 9.96
N ASP A 146 5.26 23.49 10.20
CA ASP A 146 5.78 22.15 9.89
C ASP A 146 5.36 21.10 10.92
N LEU A 147 5.04 21.51 12.14
CA LEU A 147 4.59 20.63 13.22
C LEU A 147 3.22 21.08 13.71
N VAL A 148 2.25 20.18 13.61
CA VAL A 148 0.89 20.42 14.10
C VAL A 148 0.49 19.37 15.11
N ARG A 149 -0.20 19.80 16.15
CA ARG A 149 -0.90 18.91 17.06
C ARG A 149 -2.33 18.76 16.59
N LEU A 150 -2.71 17.53 16.26
CA LEU A 150 -4.07 17.20 15.86
C LEU A 150 -4.84 16.61 17.04
N PHE A 151 -6.09 17.00 17.17
CA PHE A 151 -7.04 16.47 18.15
C PHE A 151 -8.25 15.96 17.40
N LEU A 152 -8.41 14.65 17.39
CA LEU A 152 -9.57 13.98 16.84
C LEU A 152 -10.56 13.76 17.99
N SER A 153 -11.77 14.28 17.87
CA SER A 153 -12.79 14.22 18.92
C SER A 153 -14.17 13.88 18.36
N GLU A 154 -15.06 13.45 19.25
CA GLU A 154 -16.46 13.11 18.92
C GLU A 154 -16.60 12.17 17.72
N THR A 155 -15.63 11.28 17.52
CA THR A 155 -15.56 10.44 16.32
C THR A 155 -16.48 9.24 16.48
N THR A 156 -17.46 9.12 15.60
CA THR A 156 -18.34 7.97 15.48
C THR A 156 -17.93 7.18 14.24
N VAL A 157 -17.71 5.89 14.42
CA VAL A 157 -17.49 4.92 13.35
C VAL A 157 -18.81 4.24 13.09
N ASN A 158 -19.30 4.30 11.85
CA ASN A 158 -20.52 3.65 11.41
C ASN A 158 -20.18 2.64 10.33
N GLU A 159 -20.30 1.36 10.64
CA GLU A 159 -20.19 0.26 9.69
C GLU A 159 -21.55 -0.43 9.52
N ALA A 160 -21.66 -1.30 8.52
CA ALA A 160 -22.92 -1.97 8.20
C ALA A 160 -23.47 -2.83 9.36
N VAL A 161 -22.59 -3.37 10.20
CA VAL A 161 -22.94 -4.34 11.26
C VAL A 161 -22.82 -3.75 12.67
N ALA A 162 -22.05 -2.68 12.84
CA ALA A 162 -21.81 -2.06 14.15
C ALA A 162 -21.53 -0.56 14.02
N SER A 163 -21.84 0.18 15.09
CA SER A 163 -21.43 1.58 15.25
C SER A 163 -20.88 1.77 16.65
N PHE A 164 -19.79 2.53 16.77
CA PHE A 164 -19.19 2.85 18.06
C PHE A 164 -18.63 4.28 18.08
N LYS A 165 -18.51 4.83 19.29
CA LYS A 165 -17.89 6.14 19.51
C LYS A 165 -16.44 5.92 19.89
N ALA A 166 -15.53 6.34 19.03
CA ALA A 166 -14.11 6.26 19.29
C ALA A 166 -13.69 7.23 20.39
N GLN A 167 -12.72 6.82 21.20
CA GLN A 167 -12.07 7.69 22.16
C GLN A 167 -11.39 8.86 21.45
N PRO A 168 -11.36 10.07 22.07
CA PRO A 168 -10.61 11.18 21.53
C PRO A 168 -9.12 10.83 21.40
N LEU A 169 -8.51 11.27 20.30
CA LEU A 169 -7.09 11.05 20.02
C LEU A 169 -6.36 12.37 19.89
N ILE A 170 -5.13 12.38 20.38
CA ILE A 170 -4.22 13.51 20.30
C ILE A 170 -2.86 13.02 19.83
N GLY A 171 -2.25 13.76 18.91
CA GLY A 171 -0.91 13.45 18.45
C GLY A 171 -0.29 14.63 17.73
N GLN A 172 0.99 14.49 17.39
CA GLN A 172 1.72 15.48 16.60
C GLN A 172 2.09 14.89 15.25
N TRP A 173 1.86 15.67 14.20
CA TRP A 173 2.18 15.34 12.82
C TRP A 173 3.12 16.37 12.24
N VAL A 174 4.13 15.87 11.54
CA VAL A 174 5.08 16.69 10.81
C VAL A 174 4.60 16.80 9.35
N ARG A 175 4.82 17.94 8.71
CA ARG A 175 4.45 18.13 7.31
C ARG A 175 5.10 17.07 6.42
N GLY A 176 4.28 16.43 5.59
CA GLY A 176 4.61 15.30 4.73
C GLY A 176 4.34 13.93 5.36
N GLU A 177 3.98 13.87 6.65
CA GLU A 177 3.82 12.61 7.38
C GLU A 177 2.45 11.97 7.20
N SER A 178 2.43 10.63 7.16
CA SER A 178 1.23 9.81 7.17
C SER A 178 1.37 8.70 8.20
N ARG A 179 0.34 8.46 9.02
CA ARG A 179 0.31 7.40 10.03
C ARG A 179 -1.05 6.72 10.06
N VAL A 180 -1.05 5.42 10.26
CA VAL A 180 -2.25 4.65 10.61
C VAL A 180 -2.41 4.67 12.13
N ILE A 181 -3.61 5.00 12.60
CA ILE A 181 -3.98 4.96 14.01
C ILE A 181 -5.20 4.07 14.15
N ARG A 182 -5.26 3.30 15.23
CA ARG A 182 -6.44 2.51 15.57
C ARG A 182 -7.38 3.29 16.47
N LEU A 183 -8.60 3.56 15.97
CA LEU A 183 -9.73 4.03 16.75
C LEU A 183 -10.28 2.88 17.59
N LYS A 184 -10.57 3.11 18.87
CA LYS A 184 -11.14 2.12 19.78
C LYS A 184 -12.29 2.72 20.56
N ASP A 185 -13.31 1.91 20.86
CA ASP A 185 -14.43 2.32 21.73
C ASP A 185 -13.96 2.57 23.18
N ASN A 186 -13.03 1.74 23.68
CA ASN A 186 -12.46 1.87 25.02
C ASN A 186 -10.92 1.70 25.01
N PHE A 187 -10.24 2.43 25.89
CA PHE A 187 -8.78 2.38 26.08
C PHE A 187 -8.34 1.31 27.09
N LEU A 188 -9.18 0.99 28.08
CA LEU A 188 -8.77 0.22 29.27
C LEU A 188 -8.85 -1.31 29.12
N PHE A 189 -9.47 -1.80 28.05
CA PHE A 189 -9.62 -3.24 27.77
C PHE A 189 -9.49 -3.50 26.26
N GLU A 190 -9.24 -4.76 25.85
CA GLU A 190 -9.40 -5.15 24.45
C GLU A 190 -10.84 -4.83 24.03
N SER A 191 -10.98 -3.77 23.23
CA SER A 191 -12.29 -3.36 22.73
C SER A 191 -12.67 -4.33 21.60
N PRO A 192 -13.92 -4.85 21.59
CA PRO A 192 -14.37 -5.71 20.50
C PRO A 192 -14.49 -4.95 19.18
N ASN A 193 -14.59 -3.61 19.24
CA ASN A 193 -14.78 -2.75 18.08
C ASN A 193 -13.58 -1.80 17.92
N SER A 194 -12.95 -1.85 16.76
CA SER A 194 -11.85 -0.94 16.41
C SER A 194 -11.83 -0.70 14.92
N GLU A 195 -11.41 0.49 14.52
CA GLU A 195 -11.28 0.86 13.11
C GLU A 195 -9.94 1.54 12.84
N ASP A 196 -9.31 1.21 11.73
CA ASP A 196 -8.08 1.85 11.30
C ASP A 196 -8.36 3.14 10.55
N VAL A 197 -7.64 4.19 10.93
CA VAL A 197 -7.70 5.48 10.27
C VAL A 197 -6.32 5.93 9.85
N THR A 198 -6.18 6.30 8.58
CA THR A 198 -4.95 6.91 8.07
C THR A 198 -5.08 8.42 8.15
N ILE A 199 -4.21 9.07 8.94
CA ILE A 199 -4.12 10.53 9.01
C ILE A 199 -2.83 10.97 8.32
N THR A 200 -2.98 11.83 7.31
CA THR A 200 -1.87 12.40 6.55
C THR A 200 -1.86 13.91 6.70
N PHE A 201 -0.72 14.49 7.08
CA PHE A 201 -0.48 15.93 6.97
C PHE A 201 0.42 16.17 5.76
N SER A 202 -0.17 16.61 4.65
CA SER A 202 0.53 16.69 3.36
C SER A 202 1.47 17.89 3.24
N GLU A 203 2.38 17.85 2.27
CA GLU A 203 3.26 18.96 1.90
C GLU A 203 2.49 20.24 1.55
N ARG A 204 1.22 20.10 1.15
CA ARG A 204 0.32 21.22 0.79
C ARG A 204 -0.38 21.82 2.00
N TYR A 205 0.07 21.51 3.22
CA TYR A 205 -0.57 21.92 4.46
C TYR A 205 -2.02 21.42 4.60
N GLN A 206 -2.36 20.29 3.99
CA GLN A 206 -3.69 19.70 4.11
C GLN A 206 -3.65 18.54 5.10
N VAL A 207 -4.68 18.41 5.92
CA VAL A 207 -4.89 17.19 6.72
C VAL A 207 -5.91 16.33 6.00
N LEU A 208 -5.52 15.10 5.71
CA LEU A 208 -6.35 14.09 5.08
C LEU A 208 -6.67 13.00 6.09
N ILE A 209 -7.90 12.50 6.05
CA ILE A 209 -8.33 11.29 6.75
C ILE A 209 -8.78 10.29 5.70
N ASN A 210 -8.17 9.10 5.66
CA ASN A 210 -8.41 8.07 4.66
C ASN A 210 -8.37 8.60 3.20
N GLY A 211 -7.38 9.47 2.92
CA GLY A 211 -7.17 10.07 1.60
C GLY A 211 -8.13 11.22 1.25
N GLN A 212 -9.08 11.58 2.12
CA GLN A 212 -9.96 12.74 1.91
C GLN A 212 -9.49 13.96 2.68
N VAL A 213 -9.39 15.10 1.99
CA VAL A 213 -9.02 16.39 2.61
C VAL A 213 -10.12 16.83 3.58
N VAL A 214 -9.76 16.94 4.85
CA VAL A 214 -10.67 17.39 5.92
C VAL A 214 -10.46 18.86 6.25
N MET A 215 -9.21 19.34 6.20
CA MET A 215 -8.89 20.73 6.53
C MET A 215 -7.57 21.18 5.92
N THR A 216 -7.37 22.50 5.88
CA THR A 216 -6.09 23.13 5.55
C THR A 216 -5.52 23.83 6.78
N VAL A 217 -4.26 23.52 7.09
CA VAL A 217 -3.45 24.18 8.11
C VAL A 217 -2.91 25.47 7.53
N SER A 218 -3.04 26.57 8.28
CA SER A 218 -2.39 27.82 7.93
C SER A 218 -1.24 28.06 8.91
N PRO A 219 0.01 28.24 8.44
CA PRO A 219 1.13 28.63 9.31
C PRO A 219 0.88 29.94 10.08
N GLN A 220 -0.06 30.78 9.61
CA GLN A 220 -0.40 32.06 10.24
C GLN A 220 -1.52 31.93 11.29
N ARG A 221 -2.20 30.79 11.37
CA ARG A 221 -3.33 30.58 12.27
C ARG A 221 -2.95 29.55 13.34
N ALA A 222 -2.85 30.00 14.58
CA ALA A 222 -2.42 29.14 15.69
C ALA A 222 -3.30 27.90 15.92
N LYS A 223 -4.60 27.96 15.59
CA LYS A 223 -5.55 26.85 15.73
C LYS A 223 -6.72 26.95 14.77
N ASN A 224 -7.30 25.81 14.40
CA ASN A 224 -8.58 25.74 13.69
C ASN A 224 -9.33 24.45 14.05
N THR A 225 -10.60 24.41 13.71
CA THR A 225 -11.47 23.24 13.89
C THR A 225 -12.23 22.97 12.59
N ALA A 226 -12.50 21.70 12.29
CA ALA A 226 -13.36 21.28 11.20
C ALA A 226 -14.17 20.05 11.61
N LYS A 227 -15.43 20.00 11.20
CA LYS A 227 -16.20 18.76 11.20
C LYS A 227 -15.83 17.95 9.97
N PHE A 228 -15.85 16.64 10.07
CA PHE A 228 -15.59 15.76 8.94
C PHE A 228 -16.59 14.61 8.87
N GLN A 229 -16.77 14.13 7.65
CA GLN A 229 -17.43 12.89 7.33
C GLN A 229 -16.65 12.28 6.17
N VAL A 230 -15.97 11.16 6.43
CA VAL A 230 -15.11 10.47 5.45
C VAL A 230 -15.44 8.98 5.47
N PRO A 231 -15.16 8.21 4.40
CA PRO A 231 -15.36 6.77 4.42
C PRO A 231 -14.36 6.07 5.36
N THR A 232 -14.73 4.88 5.83
CA THR A 232 -13.79 3.91 6.44
C THR A 232 -12.72 3.51 5.42
N GLN A 233 -11.62 2.91 5.88
CA GLN A 233 -10.50 2.59 4.99
C GLN A 233 -10.88 1.57 3.90
N ASP A 234 -11.80 0.66 4.21
CA ASP A 234 -12.37 -0.34 3.30
C ASP A 234 -13.56 0.17 2.48
N GLN A 235 -14.01 1.41 2.73
CA GLN A 235 -15.16 2.06 2.09
C GLN A 235 -16.52 1.40 2.37
N THR A 236 -16.62 0.56 3.40
CA THR A 236 -17.89 -0.10 3.78
C THR A 236 -18.73 0.71 4.77
N GLY A 237 -18.14 1.75 5.36
CA GLY A 237 -18.74 2.59 6.38
C GLY A 237 -18.33 4.05 6.30
N SER A 238 -18.56 4.79 7.39
CA SER A 238 -18.20 6.19 7.52
C SER A 238 -17.68 6.55 8.91
N LEU A 239 -16.72 7.49 8.92
CA LEU A 239 -16.17 8.16 10.10
C LEU A 239 -16.72 9.57 10.14
N ILE A 240 -17.41 9.92 11.23
CA ILE A 240 -17.99 11.27 11.43
C ILE A 240 -17.44 11.84 12.72
N GLY A 241 -16.91 13.06 12.70
CA GLY A 241 -16.38 13.66 13.93
C GLY A 241 -15.90 15.09 13.77
N LYS A 242 -15.05 15.50 14.71
CA LYS A 242 -14.37 16.80 14.72
C LYS A 242 -12.87 16.60 14.77
N LEU A 243 -12.17 17.42 13.99
CA LEU A 243 -10.73 17.50 13.98
C LEU A 243 -10.34 18.94 14.31
N ASP A 244 -9.47 19.10 15.31
CA ASP A 244 -8.83 20.37 15.63
C ASP A 244 -7.34 20.28 15.34
N TYR A 245 -6.75 21.37 14.89
CA TYR A 245 -5.29 21.52 14.91
C TYR A 245 -4.86 22.68 15.80
N ARG A 246 -3.65 22.55 16.34
CA ARG A 246 -2.88 23.65 16.93
C ARG A 246 -1.47 23.61 16.37
N LEU A 247 -0.93 24.78 16.02
CA LEU A 247 0.49 24.89 15.69
C LEU A 247 1.31 24.60 16.96
N VAL A 248 2.38 23.82 16.81
CA VAL A 248 3.34 23.62 17.90
C VAL A 248 4.38 24.72 17.78
N ASN A 249 4.34 25.67 18.70
CA ASN A 249 5.36 26.72 18.78
C ASN A 249 6.55 26.18 19.58
N HIS A 250 7.75 26.42 19.08
CA HIS A 250 9.01 26.22 19.79
C HIS A 250 9.49 27.52 20.41
#